data_AF-A0AAU4U7N8-F1
#
_entry.id   AF-A0AAU4U7N8-F1
#
_cell.length_a   1.000
_cell.length_b   1.000
_cell.length_c   1.000
_cell.angle_alpha   90.00
_cell.angle_beta   90.00
_cell.angle_gamma   90.00
#
_symmetry.space_group_name_H-M   'P 1'
#
loop_
_entity.id
_entity.type
_entity.pdbx_description
1 polymer ?
#
loop_
_entity_poly.entity_id
_entity_poly.type
_entity_poly.pdbx_seq_one_letter_code
_entity_poly.pdbx_strand_id
1 'polypeptide(L)'
;MNRAEWPLNGRVGRIGEGEYTGAYLLLAVEIDDFWAFYISDDPRLWAAEDLRTDDFWVADADLEDILGGMAVEWAPEAEDAALEKVIFDVRREWERRRTGFSRRRGVRRLFRSWWRGSRGGE
;
A
#
# COMPACT_ATOMS: atom_id res chain seq x y z
N MET A 1 -3.39 21.17 -2.48
CA MET A 1 -1.91 21.15 -2.38
C MET A 1 -1.28 21.42 -3.75
N ASN A 2 0.00 21.83 -3.80
CA ASN A 2 0.72 22.10 -5.05
C ASN A 2 1.29 20.77 -5.60
N ARG A 3 0.84 20.33 -6.78
CA ARG A 3 1.25 19.06 -7.44
C ARG A 3 2.77 18.92 -7.59
N ALA A 4 3.49 20.04 -7.57
CA ALA A 4 4.95 20.12 -7.62
C ALA A 4 5.68 19.61 -6.36
N GLU A 5 4.97 19.42 -5.24
CA GLU A 5 5.55 18.94 -3.99
C GLU A 5 5.50 17.41 -3.83
N TRP A 6 4.78 16.71 -4.73
CA TRP A 6 4.71 15.25 -4.71
C TRP A 6 5.85 14.63 -5.54
N PRO A 7 6.58 13.64 -5.00
CA PRO A 7 7.70 13.05 -5.70
C PRO A 7 7.23 12.29 -6.94
N LEU A 8 7.72 12.71 -8.11
CA LEU A 8 7.46 12.11 -9.44
C LEU A 8 7.75 10.61 -9.51
N ASN A 9 8.57 10.08 -8.59
CA ASN A 9 9.01 8.69 -8.56
C ASN A 9 8.31 7.86 -7.46
N GLY A 10 7.27 8.41 -6.84
CA GLY A 10 6.65 7.78 -5.67
C GLY A 10 7.44 8.00 -4.38
N ARG A 11 6.88 7.54 -3.25
CA ARG A 11 7.47 7.72 -1.91
C ARG A 11 7.17 6.53 -1.02
N VAL A 12 8.10 6.23 -0.11
CA VAL A 12 7.91 5.18 0.89
C VAL A 12 7.65 5.78 2.25
N GLY A 13 6.70 5.22 2.99
CA GLY A 13 6.39 5.60 4.35
C GLY A 13 5.98 4.41 5.21
N ARG A 14 5.86 4.63 6.51
CA ARG A 14 5.38 3.66 7.48
C ARG A 14 4.01 4.09 8.00
N ILE A 15 3.07 3.16 8.05
CA ILE A 15 1.70 3.42 8.48
C ILE A 15 1.64 3.38 10.00
N GLY A 16 1.15 4.47 10.61
CA GLY A 16 1.06 4.60 12.07
C GLY A 16 -0.28 4.17 12.66
N GLU A 17 -1.36 4.21 11.88
CA GLU A 17 -2.72 3.96 12.38
C GLU A 17 -3.58 3.11 11.41
N GLY A 18 -4.64 2.50 11.96
CA GLY A 18 -5.61 1.70 11.20
C GLY A 18 -5.22 0.24 10.98
N GLU A 19 -5.87 -0.40 10.00
CA GLU A 19 -5.73 -1.84 9.71
C GLU A 19 -4.30 -2.26 9.34
N TYR A 20 -3.58 -1.35 8.68
CA TYR A 20 -2.22 -1.58 8.19
C TYR A 20 -1.13 -0.99 9.11
N THR A 21 -1.48 -0.68 10.37
CA THR A 21 -0.53 -0.15 11.36
C THR A 21 0.75 -0.99 11.40
N GLY A 22 1.90 -0.34 11.27
CA GLY A 22 3.23 -0.92 11.32
C GLY A 22 3.79 -1.40 9.97
N ALA A 23 2.97 -1.47 8.92
CA ALA A 23 3.38 -1.84 7.56
C ALA A 23 4.03 -0.67 6.81
N TYR A 24 4.75 -0.98 5.74
CA TYR A 24 5.23 -0.01 4.77
C TYR A 24 4.15 0.29 3.73
N LEU A 25 4.08 1.56 3.35
CA LEU A 25 3.37 2.06 2.19
C LEU A 25 4.39 2.50 1.14
N LEU A 26 4.26 2.01 -0.08
CA LEU A 26 4.84 2.61 -1.27
C LEU A 26 3.70 3.30 -2.04
N LEU A 27 3.76 4.62 -2.11
CA LEU A 27 2.90 5.44 -2.94
C LEU A 27 3.56 5.60 -4.30
N ALA A 28 3.05 4.95 -5.34
CA ALA A 28 3.59 5.06 -6.69
C ALA A 28 2.81 6.09 -7.53
N VAL A 29 3.54 6.82 -8.38
CA VAL A 29 2.97 7.90 -9.20
C VAL A 29 2.02 7.40 -10.29
N GLU A 30 1.10 8.30 -10.56
CA GLU A 30 -0.24 8.23 -11.13
C GLU A 30 -0.38 7.93 -12.63
N ILE A 31 -1.52 7.30 -12.95
CA ILE A 31 -2.15 7.26 -14.27
C ILE A 31 -3.55 7.88 -14.10
N ASP A 32 -3.89 8.89 -14.91
CA ASP A 32 -5.25 9.48 -15.01
C ASP A 32 -5.88 9.96 -13.68
N ASP A 33 -5.16 10.75 -12.87
CA ASP A 33 -5.64 11.34 -11.60
C ASP A 33 -5.86 10.31 -10.44
N PHE A 34 -5.27 9.12 -10.55
CA PHE A 34 -5.24 8.09 -9.50
C PHE A 34 -3.83 7.69 -9.08
N TRP A 35 -3.65 7.51 -7.77
CA TRP A 35 -2.44 7.05 -7.12
C TRP A 35 -2.52 5.58 -6.77
N ALA A 36 -1.44 4.84 -7.00
CA ALA A 36 -1.34 3.44 -6.62
C ALA A 36 -0.69 3.32 -5.23
N PHE A 37 -1.37 2.61 -4.34
CA PHE A 37 -0.89 2.27 -3.01
C PHE A 37 -0.44 0.83 -3.01
N TYR A 38 0.78 0.59 -2.52
CA TYR A 38 1.31 -0.75 -2.28
C TYR A 38 1.68 -0.88 -0.81
N ILE A 39 1.03 -1.79 -0.11
CA ILE A 39 1.24 -2.02 1.32
C ILE A 39 1.96 -3.35 1.51
N SER A 40 2.97 -3.37 2.38
CA SER A 40 3.68 -4.59 2.77
C SER A 40 4.11 -4.54 4.23
N ASP A 41 3.86 -5.62 4.97
CA ASP A 41 4.49 -5.82 6.29
C ASP A 41 6.04 -5.84 6.16
N ASP A 42 6.75 -5.53 7.26
CA ASP A 42 8.22 -5.62 7.29
C ASP A 42 8.65 -7.10 7.29
N PRO A 43 9.37 -7.56 6.25
CA PRO A 43 9.80 -8.95 6.12
C PRO A 43 10.81 -9.38 7.20
N ARG A 44 11.45 -8.44 7.88
CA ARG A 44 12.41 -8.73 8.95
C ARG A 44 11.72 -9.13 10.26
N LEU A 45 10.43 -8.85 10.37
CA LEU A 45 9.68 -9.06 11.61
C LEU A 45 8.95 -10.41 11.63
N TRP A 46 8.65 -11.01 10.46
CA TRP A 46 7.79 -12.21 10.37
C TRP A 46 8.27 -13.23 9.35
N ALA A 47 7.79 -14.48 9.48
CA ALA A 47 7.97 -15.50 8.45
C ALA A 47 7.21 -15.09 7.17
N ALA A 48 7.82 -15.32 6.01
CA ALA A 48 7.29 -14.80 4.75
C ALA A 48 5.94 -15.40 4.29
N GLU A 49 5.41 -16.40 5.00
CA GLU A 49 4.03 -16.90 4.80
C GLU A 49 2.97 -16.08 5.55
N ASP A 50 3.38 -15.31 6.56
CA ASP A 50 2.52 -14.47 7.40
C ASP A 50 2.58 -12.98 7.01
N LEU A 51 3.44 -12.61 6.06
CA LEU A 51 3.56 -11.24 5.58
C LEU A 51 2.31 -10.84 4.80
N ARG A 52 1.65 -9.77 5.28
CA ARG A 52 0.52 -9.18 4.59
C ARG A 52 1.02 -8.23 3.51
N THR A 53 0.41 -8.33 2.34
CA THR A 53 0.59 -7.39 1.23
C THR A 53 -0.78 -7.03 0.68
N ASP A 54 -0.98 -5.76 0.32
CA ASP A 54 -2.22 -5.28 -0.30
C ASP A 54 -1.92 -4.20 -1.33
N ASP A 55 -2.82 -4.00 -2.28
CA ASP A 55 -2.71 -2.95 -3.29
C ASP A 55 -4.07 -2.39 -3.72
N PHE A 56 -4.16 -1.07 -3.80
CA PHE A 56 -5.37 -0.37 -4.22
C PHE A 56 -5.06 0.99 -4.83
N TRP A 57 -6.08 1.59 -5.44
CA TRP A 57 -5.98 2.89 -6.11
C TRP A 57 -6.77 3.93 -5.33
N VAL A 58 -6.25 5.15 -5.27
CA VAL A 58 -6.85 6.29 -4.58
C VAL A 58 -6.92 7.46 -5.55
N ALA A 59 -8.08 8.14 -5.62
CA ALA A 59 -8.20 9.36 -6.39
C ALA A 59 -7.35 10.47 -5.75
N ASP A 60 -6.69 11.30 -6.55
CA ASP A 60 -5.87 12.43 -6.06
C ASP A 60 -6.63 13.31 -5.06
N ALA A 61 -7.93 13.54 -5.30
CA ALA A 61 -8.79 14.33 -4.43
C ALA A 61 -8.97 13.76 -3.01
N ASP A 62 -8.86 12.44 -2.84
CA ASP A 62 -9.03 11.75 -1.54
C ASP A 62 -7.67 11.43 -0.88
N LEU A 63 -6.57 11.71 -1.57
CA LEU A 63 -5.23 11.26 -1.20
C LEU A 63 -4.79 11.79 0.17
N GLU A 64 -4.97 13.09 0.40
CA GLU A 64 -4.54 13.76 1.64
C GLU A 64 -5.30 13.22 2.86
N ASP A 65 -6.62 13.07 2.73
CA ASP A 65 -7.47 12.54 3.79
C ASP A 65 -7.11 11.09 4.14
N ILE A 66 -6.84 10.26 3.12
CA ILE A 66 -6.46 8.85 3.32
C ILE A 66 -5.08 8.74 3.97
N LEU A 67 -4.08 9.48 3.49
CA LEU A 67 -2.73 9.46 4.06
C LEU A 67 -2.72 10.02 5.49
N GLY A 68 -3.51 11.06 5.76
CA GLY A 68 -3.73 11.60 7.09
C GLY A 68 -4.35 10.57 8.03
N GLY A 69 -5.39 9.85 7.58
CA GLY A 69 -6.04 8.79 8.36
C GLY A 69 -5.15 7.57 8.62
N MET A 70 -4.16 7.32 7.76
CA MET A 70 -3.15 6.27 7.96
C MET A 70 -1.98 6.70 8.85
N ALA A 71 -1.89 7.99 9.20
CA ALA A 71 -0.78 8.58 9.93
C ALA A 71 0.58 8.17 9.33
N VAL A 72 0.76 8.38 8.02
CA VAL A 72 1.96 7.93 7.30
C VAL A 72 3.19 8.74 7.71
N GLU A 73 4.15 8.06 8.32
CA GLU A 73 5.49 8.59 8.58
C GLU A 73 6.38 8.31 7.38
N TRP A 74 6.69 9.33 6.60
CA TRP A 74 7.51 9.16 5.41
C TRP A 74 8.96 8.85 5.74
N ALA A 75 9.55 7.93 4.96
CA ALA A 75 10.97 7.65 5.05
C ALA A 75 11.80 8.86 4.56
N PRO A 76 13.05 8.99 5.02
CA PRO A 76 14.00 9.94 4.44
C PRO A 76 14.20 9.63 2.95
N GLU A 77 14.21 10.66 2.09
CA GLU A 77 14.36 10.48 0.63
C GLU A 77 15.62 9.68 0.24
N ALA A 78 16.70 9.79 1.03
CA ALA A 78 17.93 9.03 0.80
C ALA A 78 17.75 7.51 0.94
N GLU A 79 16.71 7.06 1.63
CA GLU A 79 16.41 5.66 1.90
C GLU A 79 15.29 5.10 0.99
N ASP A 80 14.53 5.96 0.31
CA ASP A 80 13.36 5.59 -0.49
C ASP A 80 13.68 4.50 -1.51
N ALA A 81 14.71 4.69 -2.34
CA ALA A 81 15.06 3.72 -3.38
C ALA A 81 15.50 2.35 -2.82
N ALA A 82 16.14 2.35 -1.65
CA ALA A 82 16.56 1.11 -1.00
C ALA A 82 15.34 0.36 -0.42
N LEU A 83 14.43 1.08 0.22
CA LEU A 83 13.19 0.52 0.78
C LEU A 83 12.23 0.06 -0.31
N GLU A 84 12.07 0.85 -1.36
CA GLU A 84 11.25 0.52 -2.54
C GLU A 84 11.69 -0.83 -3.14
N LYS A 85 13.00 -1.00 -3.36
CA LYS A 85 13.54 -2.27 -3.87
C LYS A 85 13.22 -3.45 -2.95
N VAL A 86 13.32 -3.26 -1.63
CA VAL A 86 12.98 -4.28 -0.65
C VAL A 86 11.49 -4.64 -0.74
N ILE A 87 10.60 -3.65 -0.80
CA ILE A 87 9.15 -3.85 -0.90
C ILE A 87 8.80 -4.63 -2.18
N PHE A 88 9.38 -4.27 -3.33
CA PHE A 88 9.15 -4.99 -4.58
C PHE A 88 9.71 -6.41 -4.56
N ASP A 89 10.91 -6.63 -4.01
CA ASP A 89 11.50 -7.97 -3.88
C ASP A 89 10.63 -8.87 -3.00
N VAL A 90 10.07 -8.33 -1.91
CA VAL A 90 9.11 -9.03 -1.03
C VAL A 90 7.85 -9.39 -1.77
N ARG A 91 7.21 -8.42 -2.44
CA ARG A 91 6.00 -8.66 -3.22
C ARG A 91 6.24 -9.74 -4.28
N ARG A 92 7.35 -9.66 -5.01
CA ARG A 92 7.74 -10.64 -6.03
C ARG A 92 7.98 -12.03 -5.44
N GLU A 93 8.59 -12.12 -4.26
CA GLU A 93 8.78 -13.40 -3.56
C GLU A 93 7.45 -13.98 -3.09
N TRP A 94 6.55 -13.15 -2.55
CA TRP A 94 5.21 -13.57 -2.16
C TRP A 94 4.41 -14.06 -3.37
N GLU A 95 4.41 -13.33 -4.48
CA GLU A 95 3.77 -13.74 -5.74
C GLU A 95 4.32 -15.07 -6.26
N ARG A 96 5.66 -15.26 -6.21
CA ARG A 96 6.30 -16.53 -6.57
C ARG A 96 5.87 -17.66 -5.65
N ARG A 97 5.85 -17.45 -4.34
CA ARG A 97 5.39 -18.47 -3.37
C ARG A 97 3.93 -18.78 -3.56
N ARG A 98 3.08 -17.77 -3.72
CA ARG A 98 1.65 -17.93 -3.97
C ARG A 98 1.38 -18.64 -5.29
N THR A 99 2.07 -18.34 -6.38
CA THR A 99 1.90 -19.05 -7.66
C THR A 99 2.45 -20.49 -7.61
N GLY A 100 3.57 -20.70 -6.92
CA GLY A 100 4.10 -22.04 -6.62
C GLY A 100 3.17 -22.89 -5.74
N PHE A 101 2.49 -22.25 -4.78
CA PHE A 101 1.52 -22.87 -3.88
C PHE A 101 0.12 -23.00 -4.51
N SER A 102 -0.25 -22.09 -5.42
CA SER A 102 -1.51 -22.08 -6.17
C SER A 102 -1.56 -23.18 -7.24
N ARG A 103 -0.42 -23.73 -7.68
CA ARG A 103 -0.41 -25.01 -8.40
C ARG A 103 -0.90 -26.18 -7.55
N ARG A 104 -0.99 -26.06 -6.22
CA ARG A 104 -1.45 -27.12 -5.31
C ARG A 104 -2.77 -26.85 -4.59
N ARG A 105 -3.23 -25.60 -4.45
CA ARG A 105 -4.56 -25.30 -3.88
C ARG A 105 -5.20 -24.11 -4.58
N GLY A 106 -6.25 -24.38 -5.35
CA GLY A 106 -7.17 -23.35 -5.79
C GLY A 106 -8.00 -22.79 -4.63
N VAL A 107 -8.76 -21.74 -4.97
CA VAL A 107 -10.00 -21.26 -4.33
C VAL A 107 -9.87 -20.08 -3.33
N ARG A 108 -10.43 -18.93 -3.79
CA ARG A 108 -11.19 -17.85 -3.11
C ARG A 108 -10.50 -16.94 -2.05
N ARG A 109 -10.65 -15.62 -2.25
CA ARG A 109 -11.73 -14.85 -1.58
C ARG A 109 -11.92 -13.45 -2.19
N LEU A 110 -13.19 -13.19 -2.50
CA LEU A 110 -13.84 -11.90 -2.70
C LEU A 110 -14.11 -11.20 -1.36
N PHE A 111 -14.47 -9.92 -1.48
CA PHE A 111 -15.32 -9.06 -0.62
C PHE A 111 -14.58 -8.21 0.41
N ARG A 112 -14.99 -6.99 0.80
CA ARG A 112 -16.10 -6.05 0.49
C ARG A 112 -16.03 -4.98 1.58
N SER A 113 -16.58 -3.79 1.32
CA SER A 113 -17.19 -2.91 2.33
C SER A 113 -16.27 -1.94 3.08
N TRP A 114 -16.00 -0.79 2.47
CA TRP A 114 -16.12 0.51 3.12
C TRP A 114 -16.50 1.54 2.04
N TRP A 115 -17.24 2.60 2.38
CA TRP A 115 -18.01 3.49 1.49
C TRP A 115 -19.45 3.06 1.14
N ARG A 116 -20.27 2.89 2.18
CA ARG A 116 -21.69 3.31 2.12
C ARG A 116 -22.12 3.91 3.45
N GLY A 117 -21.58 5.10 3.72
CA GLY A 117 -21.96 5.90 4.87
C GLY A 117 -21.69 7.38 4.56
N SER A 118 -22.62 8.03 3.84
CA SER A 118 -22.92 9.47 3.95
C SER A 118 -23.91 9.94 2.87
N ARG A 119 -25.17 10.12 3.30
CA ARG A 119 -26.23 11.05 2.84
C ARG A 119 -27.57 10.43 3.31
N GLY A 120 -28.25 10.87 4.35
CA GLY A 120 -28.27 12.20 4.97
C GLY A 120 -29.21 13.12 4.19
N GLY A 121 -30.43 13.29 4.73
CA GLY A 121 -31.32 14.45 4.57
C GLY A 121 -31.85 14.75 3.16
N GLU A 122 -33.13 14.46 2.92
CA GLU A 122 -34.26 15.41 2.98
C GLU A 122 -35.58 14.65 2.82
#